data_AF-A0A1Y5TMQ6-F1
#
_entry.id   AF-A0A1Y5TMQ6-F1
#
_cell.length_a   1.000
_cell.length_b   1.000
_cell.length_c   1.000
_cell.angle_alpha   90.00
_cell.angle_beta   90.00
_cell.angle_gamma   90.00
#
_symmetry.space_group_name_H-M   'P 1'
#
loop_
_entity.id
_entity.type
_entity.pdbx_description
1 polymer ?
#
loop_
_entity_poly.entity_id
_entity_poly.type
_entity_poly.pdbx_seq_one_letter_code
_entity_poly.pdbx_strand_id
1 'polypeptide(L)' 'MHAVFEALSRNAAATPQGVAFRDDATQITWAGLAAKVTRLAAVLKDAPDVVAIALTGGADWWR' A
#
# COMPACT_ATOMS: atom_id res chain seq x y z
N MET A 1 -1.55 16.11 6.50
CA MET A 1 -1.21 14.69 6.29
C MET A 1 -2.20 14.15 5.25
N HIS A 2 -1.78 13.42 4.22
CA HIS A 2 -2.73 12.96 3.18
C HIS A 2 -3.72 11.94 3.77
N ALA A 3 -5.02 12.10 3.46
CA ALA A 3 -6.12 11.31 4.02
C ALA A 3 -5.92 9.78 3.90
N VAL A 4 -5.23 9.32 2.85
CA VAL A 4 -4.89 7.91 2.62
C VAL A 4 -3.95 7.36 3.69
N PHE A 5 -2.90 8.09 4.08
CA PHE A 5 -1.96 7.63 5.11
C PHE A 5 -2.57 7.64 6.50
N GLU A 6 -3.49 8.57 6.75
CA GLU A 6 -4.24 8.56 8.01
C GLU A 6 -5.18 7.36 8.09
N ALA A 7 -5.90 7.05 7.00
CA ALA A 7 -6.75 5.87 6.95
C ALA A 7 -5.93 4.59 7.13
N LEU A 8 -4.76 4.49 6.49
CA LEU A 8 -3.85 3.36 6.67
C LEU A 8 -3.41 3.22 8.13
N SER A 9 -2.99 4.32 8.76
CA SER A 9 -2.54 4.32 10.15
C SER A 9 -3.66 3.93 11.12
N ARG A 10 -4.87 4.46 10.91
CA ARG A 10 -6.06 4.11 11.71
C ARG A 10 -6.39 2.62 11.61
N ASN A 11 -6.43 2.05 10.42
CA ASN A 11 -6.75 0.63 10.24
C ASN A 11 -5.64 -0.28 10.79
N ALA A 12 -4.37 0.07 10.60
CA ALA A 12 -3.25 -0.68 11.17
C ALA A 12 -3.26 -0.69 12.70
N ALA A 13 -3.72 0.38 13.34
CA ALA A 13 -3.88 0.44 14.79
C ALA A 13 -5.13 -0.30 15.29
N ALA A 14 -6.27 -0.13 14.63
CA ALA A 14 -7.55 -0.69 15.07
C ALA A 14 -7.66 -2.19 14.81
N THR A 15 -7.14 -2.68 13.68
CA THR A 15 -7.29 -4.08 13.24
C THR A 15 -6.01 -4.60 12.57
N PRO A 16 -4.87 -4.69 13.29
CA PRO A 16 -3.56 -4.98 12.71
C PRO A 16 -3.49 -6.30 11.93
N GLN A 17 -4.19 -7.34 12.39
CA GLN A 17 -4.25 -8.66 11.76
C GLN A 17 -5.42 -8.80 10.77
N GLY A 18 -6.27 -7.78 10.66
CA GLY A 18 -7.34 -7.74 9.68
C GLY A 18 -6.79 -7.68 8.26
N VAL A 19 -7.48 -8.31 7.32
CA VAL A 19 -7.10 -8.34 5.91
C VAL A 19 -7.30 -6.97 5.28
N ALA A 20 -6.23 -6.38 4.73
CA ALA A 20 -6.26 -5.11 4.02
C ALA A 20 -6.46 -5.30 2.51
N PHE A 21 -5.81 -6.31 1.94
CA PHE A 21 -5.97 -6.70 0.55
C PHE A 21 -5.80 -8.21 0.41
N ARG A 22 -6.54 -8.78 -0.53
CA ARG A 22 -6.47 -10.18 -0.92
C ARG A 22 -6.70 -10.27 -2.43
N ASP A 23 -5.84 -11.01 -3.11
CA ASP A 23 -6.05 -11.50 -4.47
C ASP A 23 -6.03 -13.04 -4.45
N ASP A 24 -6.10 -13.66 -5.63
CA ASP A 24 -6.16 -15.11 -5.77
C ASP A 24 -4.91 -15.83 -5.22
N ALA A 25 -3.77 -15.13 -5.11
CA ALA A 25 -2.50 -15.72 -4.74
C ALA A 25 -1.99 -15.26 -3.36
N THR A 26 -2.44 -14.10 -2.88
CA THR A 26 -1.84 -13.41 -1.75
C THR A 26 -2.84 -12.69 -0.88
N GLN A 27 -2.46 -12.57 0.39
CA GLN A 27 -3.16 -11.77 1.37
C GLN A 27 -2.16 -10.90 2.12
N ILE A 28 -2.54 -9.66 2.41
CA ILE A 28 -1.78 -8.77 3.27
C ILE A 28 -2.68 -8.21 4.37
N THR A 29 -2.16 -8.19 5.60
CA THR A 29 -2.86 -7.58 6.75
C THR A 29 -2.65 -6.07 6.77
N TRP A 30 -3.45 -5.34 7.56
CA TRP A 30 -3.26 -3.89 7.73
C TRP A 30 -1.88 -3.54 8.27
N ALA A 31 -1.37 -4.29 9.26
CA ALA A 31 -0.01 -4.11 9.76
C ALA A 31 1.04 -4.40 8.67
N GLY A 32 0.84 -5.45 7.87
CA GLY A 32 1.73 -5.79 6.76
C GLY A 32 1.77 -4.72 5.67
N LEU A 33 0.61 -4.16 5.32
CA LEU A 33 0.50 -3.08 4.34
C LEU A 33 1.20 -1.81 4.85
N ALA A 34 0.96 -1.43 6.11
CA ALA A 34 1.61 -0.29 6.74
C ALA A 34 3.14 -0.44 6.72
N ALA A 35 3.67 -1.60 7.11
CA ALA A 35 5.10 -1.87 7.08
C ALA A 35 5.69 -1.78 5.67
N LYS A 36 5.01 -2.31 4.64
CA LYS A 36 5.45 -2.20 3.24
C LYS A 36 5.48 -0.74 2.76
N VAL A 37 4.44 0.04 3.09
CA VAL A 37 4.38 1.48 2.76
C VAL A 37 5.48 2.25 3.45
N THR A 38 5.72 2.05 4.75
CA THR A 38 6.82 2.70 5.48
C THR A 38 8.17 2.37 4.87
N ARG A 39 8.40 1.09 4.53
CA ARG A 39 9.64 0.67 3.87
C ARG A 39 9.81 1.34 2.50
N LEU A 40 8.75 1.37 1.68
CA LEU A 40 8.81 1.99 0.36
C LEU A 40 9.03 3.50 0.46
N ALA A 41 8.37 4.18 1.40
CA ALA A 41 8.58 5.61 1.64
C ALA A 41 10.02 5.92 2.06
N ALA A 42 10.65 5.06 2.86
CA ALA A 42 12.06 5.22 3.21
C ALA A 42 12.99 5.06 2.00
N VAL A 43 12.70 4.11 1.10
CA VAL A 43 13.47 3.90 -0.14
C VAL A 43 13.30 5.08 -1.10
N LEU A 44 12.11 5.67 -1.17
CA LEU A 44 11.80 6.79 -2.07
C LEU A 44 12.13 8.17 -1.49
N LYS A 45 12.70 8.23 -0.28
CA LYS A 45 12.99 9.51 0.40
C LYS A 45 13.87 10.44 -0.44
N ASP A 46 14.83 9.87 -1.16
CA ASP A 46 15.78 10.60 -2.00
C ASP A 46 15.45 10.47 -3.51
N ALA A 47 14.26 9.95 -3.85
CA ALA A 47 13.81 9.84 -5.23
C ALA A 47 13.30 11.18 -5.78
N PRO A 48 13.23 11.35 -7.11
CA PRO A 48 12.55 12.50 -7.72
C PRO A 48 11.07 12.57 -7.31
N ASP A 49 10.49 13.77 -7.32
CA ASP A 49 9.08 14.02 -6.95
C ASP A 49 8.07 13.19 -7.75
N VAL A 50 8.46 12.74 -8.96
CA VAL A 50 7.66 11.89 -9.83
C VAL A 50 8.36 10.55 -10.02
N VAL A 51 7.66 9.47 -9.62
CA VAL A 51 8.13 8.09 -9.76
C VAL A 51 7.19 7.33 -10.69
N ALA A 52 7.72 6.76 -11.77
CA ALA A 52 6.95 5.91 -12.67
C ALA A 52 6.76 4.51 -12.06
N ILE A 53 5.54 3.98 -12.14
CA ILE A 53 5.20 2.63 -11.67
C ILE A 53 4.81 1.79 -12.89
N ALA A 54 5.58 0.74 -13.19
CA ALA A 54 5.23 -0.26 -14.19
C ALA A 54 4.59 -1.46 -13.51
N LEU A 55 3.27 -1.63 -13.69
CA LEU A 55 2.52 -2.77 -13.17
C LEU A 55 2.05 -3.65 -14.34
N THR A 56 2.32 -4.94 -14.28
CA THR A 56 1.72 -5.93 -15.18
C THR A 56 0.22 -6.03 -14.87
N GLY A 57 -0.64 -5.69 -15.85
CA GLY A 57 -2.10 -5.64 -15.70
C GLY A 57 -2.72 -4.26 -15.98
N GLY A 58 -1.93 -3.27 -16.39
CA GLY A 58 -2.43 -1.94 -16.74
C GLY A 58 -3.46 -1.98 -17.88
N ALA A 59 -4.68 -1.53 -17.58
CA ALA A 59 -5.83 -1.20 -18.44
C ALA A 59 -6.95 -2.25 -18.64
N ASP A 60 -6.74 -3.55 -18.46
CA ASP A 60 -7.79 -4.55 -18.82
C ASP A 60 -8.79 -4.92 -17.70
N TRP A 61 -8.64 -4.39 -16.49
CA TRP A 61 -9.52 -4.73 -15.35
C TRP A 61 -10.80 -3.89 -15.27
N TRP A 62 -11.05 -2.99 -16.23
CA TRP A 62 -12.18 -2.04 -16.24
C TRP A 62 -13.12 -2.24 -17.44
N ARG A 63 -13.11 -3.43 -18.06
CA ARG A 63 -14.10 -3.82 -19.07
C ARG A 63 -15.16 -4.74 -18.50
#